data_AF-A0AA35RL30-F1
#
_entry.id   AF-A0AA35RL30-F1
#
_cell.length_a   1.000
_cell.length_b   1.000
_cell.length_c   1.000
_cell.angle_alpha   90.00
_cell.angle_beta   90.00
_cell.angle_gamma   90.00
#
_symmetry.space_group_name_H-M   'P 1'
#
loop_
_entity.id
_entity.type
_entity.pdbx_description
1 polymer ?
#
loop_
_entity_poly.entity_id
_entity_poly.type
_entity_poly.pdbx_seq_one_letter_code
_entity_poly.pdbx_strand_id
1 'polypeptide(L)'
;MADLGKDQQAEPSEVVPKEKYDLLFKLLLVGDSGVGKSSVIRRYSNDAFTTPSISPIGADFTIKTIEMEGKRIQLQIWDTPAFDR
;
A
#
# COMPACT_ATOMS: atom_id res chain seq x y z
N MET A 1 58.26 16.04 -16.57
CA MET A 1 57.27 15.50 -17.51
C MET A 1 56.16 14.93 -16.67
N ALA A 2 55.00 15.59 -16.70
CA ALA A 2 53.84 15.22 -15.91
C ALA A 2 53.26 13.89 -16.43
N ASP A 3 52.87 13.00 -15.51
CA ASP A 3 51.59 12.32 -15.65
C ASP A 3 51.06 11.97 -14.26
N LEU A 4 50.04 12.71 -13.85
CA LEU A 4 49.19 12.43 -12.71
C LEU A 4 48.25 11.30 -13.17
N GLY A 5 48.56 10.06 -12.77
CA GLY A 5 47.62 8.95 -12.87
C GLY A 5 46.42 9.27 -11.99
N LYS A 6 45.36 9.79 -12.62
CA LYS A 6 44.10 10.19 -11.98
C LYS A 6 43.59 9.09 -11.08
N ASP A 7 43.33 9.46 -9.84
CA ASP A 7 42.47 8.74 -8.92
C ASP A 7 41.19 8.34 -9.67
N GLN A 8 41.02 7.04 -9.89
CA GLN A 8 39.75 6.50 -10.32
C GLN A 8 38.86 6.43 -9.09
N GLN A 9 38.44 7.60 -8.63
CA GLN A 9 37.47 7.76 -7.59
C GLN A 9 36.16 7.25 -8.18
N ALA A 10 35.72 6.07 -7.75
CA ALA A 10 34.40 5.58 -8.06
C ALA A 10 33.39 6.60 -7.51
N GLU A 11 32.66 7.24 -8.40
CA GLU A 11 31.54 8.11 -8.05
C GLU A 11 30.57 7.32 -7.15
N PRO A 12 30.16 7.85 -5.99
CA PRO A 12 29.11 7.22 -5.21
C PRO A 12 27.87 7.19 -6.08
N SER A 13 27.42 6.00 -6.48
CA SER A 13 26.12 5.84 -7.13
C SER A 13 25.09 6.48 -6.21
N GLU A 14 24.50 7.58 -6.65
CA GLU A 14 23.44 8.30 -5.98
C GLU A 14 22.43 7.26 -5.48
N VAL A 15 22.26 7.15 -4.16
CA VAL A 15 21.31 6.21 -3.57
C VAL A 15 19.93 6.79 -3.84
N VAL A 16 19.43 6.57 -5.06
CA VAL A 16 18.04 6.83 -5.40
C VAL A 16 17.24 6.00 -4.39
N PRO A 17 16.42 6.64 -3.52
CA PRO A 17 15.61 5.87 -2.59
C PRO A 17 14.79 4.91 -3.44
N LYS A 18 15.05 3.60 -3.30
CA LYS A 18 14.20 2.61 -3.96
C LYS A 18 12.79 2.90 -3.47
N GLU A 19 11.89 3.16 -4.42
CA GLU A 19 10.45 3.23 -4.16
C GLU A 19 10.08 2.09 -3.20
N LYS A 20 9.26 2.39 -2.18
CA LYS A 20 8.94 1.42 -1.12
C LYS A 20 8.23 0.17 -1.66
N TYR A 21 7.71 0.25 -2.89
CA TYR A 21 6.99 -0.79 -3.61
C TYR A 21 7.35 -0.71 -5.10
N ASP A 22 7.20 -1.83 -5.80
CA ASP A 22 7.40 -1.95 -7.25
C ASP A 22 6.10 -1.64 -8.02
N LEU A 23 4.94 -1.87 -7.40
CA LEU A 23 3.61 -1.62 -7.97
C LEU A 23 2.66 -1.02 -6.93
N LEU A 24 1.75 -0.15 -7.38
CA LEU A 24 0.68 0.44 -6.58
C LEU A 24 -0.68 0.17 -7.21
N PHE A 25 -1.60 -0.41 -6.44
CA PHE A 25 -3.01 -0.55 -6.82
C PHE A 25 -3.92 0.22 -5.88
N LYS A 26 -4.91 0.90 -6.46
CA LYS A 26 -5.96 1.63 -5.75
C LYS A 26 -7.27 0.88 -5.91
N LEU A 27 -7.87 0.49 -4.80
CA LEU A 27 -9.06 -0.36 -4.73
C LEU A 27 -10.18 0.40 -4.01
N LEU A 28 -11.35 0.50 -4.64
CA LEU A 28 -12.55 1.07 -4.05
C LEU A 28 -13.58 -0.03 -3.84
N LEU A 29 -14.03 -0.23 -2.60
CA LEU A 29 -15.09 -1.20 -2.31
C LEU A 29 -16.46 -0.52 -2.31
N VAL A 30 -17.32 -0.97 -3.23
CA VAL A 30 -18.71 -0.50 -3.38
C VAL A 30 -19.68 -1.65 -3.24
N GLY A 31 -20.89 -1.36 -2.79
CA GLY A 31 -21.98 -2.34 -2.63
C GLY A 31 -22.94 -1.93 -1.51
N ASP A 32 -24.08 -2.60 -1.44
CA ASP A 32 -25.17 -2.26 -0.53
C ASP A 32 -24.76 -2.31 0.95
N SER A 33 -25.61 -1.72 1.79
CA SER A 33 -25.45 -1.81 3.23
C SER A 33 -25.51 -3.27 3.70
N GLY A 34 -24.68 -3.64 4.67
CA GLY A 34 -24.72 -4.97 5.27
C GLY A 34 -24.12 -6.13 4.45
N VAL A 35 -23.67 -5.94 3.21
CA VAL A 35 -23.09 -7.03 2.37
C VAL A 35 -21.70 -7.51 2.80
N GLY A 36 -21.11 -6.92 3.85
CA GLY A 36 -19.85 -7.40 4.45
C GLY A 36 -18.56 -6.82 3.87
N LYS A 37 -18.60 -5.70 3.14
CA LYS A 37 -17.41 -5.03 2.56
C LYS A 37 -16.28 -4.82 3.58
N SER A 38 -16.60 -4.15 4.69
CA SER A 38 -15.67 -3.89 5.79
C SER A 38 -15.15 -5.18 6.43
N SER A 39 -16.00 -6.21 6.54
CA SER A 39 -15.61 -7.51 7.09
C SER A 39 -14.56 -8.21 6.22
N VAL A 40 -14.71 -8.15 4.89
CA VAL A 40 -13.74 -8.70 3.94
C VAL A 40 -12.40 -7.98 4.03
N ILE A 41 -12.39 -6.64 4.04
CA ILE A 41 -11.15 -5.86 4.13
C ILE A 41 -10.42 -6.14 5.45
N ARG A 42 -11.14 -6.16 6.57
CA ARG A 42 -10.54 -6.45 7.89
C ARG A 42 -9.99 -7.87 7.96
N ARG A 43 -10.72 -8.85 7.44
CA ARG A 43 -10.27 -10.23 7.37
C ARG A 43 -9.00 -10.35 6.53
N TYR A 44 -8.98 -9.70 5.37
CA TYR A 44 -7.80 -9.69 4.51
C TYR A 44 -6.62 -8.98 5.18
N SER A 45 -6.84 -7.87 5.86
CA SER A 45 -5.75 -7.02 6.36
C SER A 45 -5.15 -7.52 7.68
N ASN A 46 -5.99 -8.00 8.60
CA ASN A 46 -5.59 -8.28 9.99
C ASN A 46 -5.70 -9.76 10.38
N ASP A 47 -6.08 -10.65 9.45
CA ASP A 47 -6.36 -12.07 9.70
C ASP A 47 -7.30 -12.30 10.91
N ALA A 48 -8.19 -11.33 11.18
CA ALA A 48 -9.09 -11.34 12.34
C ALA A 48 -10.48 -10.85 11.93
N PHE A 49 -11.51 -11.42 12.57
CA PHE A 49 -12.88 -10.90 12.56
C PHE A 49 -13.13 -10.15 13.87
N THR A 50 -12.64 -8.93 13.99
CA THR A 50 -12.97 -8.08 15.15
C THR A 50 -14.36 -7.47 14.99
N THR A 51 -15.07 -7.30 16.10
CA THR A 51 -16.32 -6.55 16.22
C THR A 51 -16.20 -5.21 15.51
N PRO A 52 -17.28 -4.67 14.92
CA PRO A 52 -17.22 -3.42 14.17
C PRO A 52 -16.71 -2.29 15.06
N SER A 53 -15.42 -1.96 14.96
CA SER A 53 -14.90 -0.66 15.32
C SER A 53 -15.72 0.36 14.54
N ILE A 54 -16.44 1.19 15.28
CA ILE A 54 -17.19 2.33 14.77
C ILE A 54 -16.16 3.24 14.09
N SER A 55 -16.05 3.15 12.77
CA SER A 55 -15.21 4.08 12.00
C SER A 55 -15.91 5.45 12.02
N PRO A 56 -15.21 6.54 12.37
CA PRO A 56 -15.79 7.88 12.32
C PRO A 56 -16.33 8.18 10.92
N ILE A 57 -17.40 8.98 10.85
CA ILE A 57 -18.10 9.44 9.64
C ILE A 57 -17.10 9.67 8.49
N GLY A 58 -17.02 8.71 7.55
CA GLY A 58 -16.07 8.74 6.45
C GLY A 58 -15.76 7.35 5.90
N ALA A 59 -15.20 7.31 4.69
CA ALA A 59 -14.64 6.09 4.12
C ALA A 59 -13.43 5.63 4.95
N ASP A 60 -13.37 4.36 5.30
CA ASP A 60 -12.22 3.77 5.97
C ASP A 60 -11.11 3.51 4.93
N PHE A 61 -9.86 3.70 5.32
CA PHE A 61 -8.72 3.64 4.41
C PHE A 61 -7.66 2.69 4.94
N THR A 62 -7.33 1.67 4.16
CA THR A 62 -6.36 0.64 4.51
C THR A 62 -5.22 0.59 3.50
N ILE A 63 -3.97 0.60 3.99
CA ILE A 63 -2.78 0.31 3.18
C ILE A 63 -2.26 -1.06 3.56
N LYS A 64 -2.02 -1.92 2.56
CA LYS A 64 -1.36 -3.21 2.75
C LYS A 64 -0.30 -3.44 1.69
N THR A 65 0.91 -3.77 2.12
CA THR A 65 1.98 -4.22 1.22
C THR A 65 2.03 -5.74 1.21
N ILE A 66 2.07 -6.34 0.03
CA ILE A 66 2.22 -7.79 -0.19
C ILE A 66 3.41 -8.06 -1.10
N GLU A 67 3.96 -9.28 -1.04
CA GLU A 67 4.93 -9.77 -2.01
C GLU A 67 4.25 -10.79 -2.93
N MET A 68 4.35 -10.57 -4.24
CA MET A 68 3.79 -11.45 -5.25
C MET A 68 4.71 -11.45 -6.47
N GLU A 69 5.11 -12.63 -6.95
CA GLU A 69 5.99 -12.78 -8.12
C GLU A 69 7.31 -11.98 -8.01
N GLY A 70 7.88 -11.91 -6.80
CA GLY A 70 9.12 -11.16 -6.54
C GLY A 70 8.98 -9.64 -6.56
N LYS A 71 7.75 -9.12 -6.65
CA LYS A 71 7.44 -7.68 -6.59
C LYS A 71 6.75 -7.34 -5.27
N ARG A 72 7.16 -6.24 -4.66
CA ARG A 72 6.46 -5.60 -3.53
C ARG A 72 5.31 -4.76 -4.07
N ILE A 73 4.10 -5.16 -3.76
CA ILE A 73 2.88 -4.53 -4.24
C ILE A 73 2.21 -3.80 -3.09
N GLN A 74 1.97 -2.50 -3.24
CA GLN A 74 1.17 -1.72 -2.30
C GLN A 74 -0.27 -1.66 -2.76
N LEU A 75 -1.20 -2.04 -1.88
CA LEU A 75 -2.63 -1.92 -2.05
C LEU A 75 -3.13 -0.77 -1.18
N GLN A 76 -3.83 0.18 -1.80
CA GLN A 76 -4.55 1.26 -1.13
C GLN A 76 -6.04 0.99 -1.28
N ILE A 77 -6.74 0.73 -0.19
CA ILE A 77 -8.12 0.27 -0.19
C ILE A 77 -9.00 1.32 0.49
N TRP A 78 -10.00 1.81 -0.23
CA TRP A 78 -11.06 2.67 0.29
C TRP A 78 -12.32 1.84 0.53
N ASP A 79 -12.69 1.67 1.80
CA ASP A 79 -13.95 1.08 2.24
C ASP A 79 -14.96 2.21 2.43
N THR A 80 -15.88 2.38 1.49
CA THR A 80 -16.90 3.42 1.60
C THR A 80 -18.10 2.91 2.41
N PRO A 81 -18.61 3.67 3.40
CA PRO A 81 -19.90 3.36 4.00
C PRO A 81 -20.98 3.33 2.91
N ALA A 82 -21.97 2.46 3.09
CA ALA A 82 -23.13 2.45 2.20
C ALA A 82 -23.87 3.79 2.36
N PHE A 83 -24.10 4.49 1.24
CA PHE A 83 -25.02 5.62 1.22
C PHE A 83 -26.43 5.05 1.06
N ASP A 84 -27.05 4.73 2.19
CA ASP A 84 -28.47 4.36 2.20
C ASP A 84 -29.30 5.64 2.13
N ARG A 85 -30.31 5.67 1.26
CA ARG A 85 -31.04 6.88 0.88
C ARG A 85 -32.51 6.77 1.25
#